data_AF-A0A920I794-F1
#
_entry.id   AF-A0A920I794-F1
#
_cell.length_a   1.000
_cell.length_b   1.000
_cell.length_c   1.000
_cell.angle_alpha   90.00
_cell.angle_beta   90.00
_cell.angle_gamma   90.00
#
_symmetry.space_group_name_H-M   'P 1'
#
loop_
_entity.id
_entity.type
_entity.pdbx_description
1 polymer ?
#
loop_
_entity_poly.entity_id
_entity_poly.type
_entity_poly.pdbx_seq_one_letter_code
_entity_poly.pdbx_strand_id
1 'polypeptide(L)'
;MDAAHGQVWDLLEQLQPGDLLVVNDTRVLKARLAVRRSGGGLSELLVLEPRGEGRWLCLARPAKRMRPGDSLTIDGTSISLTVLAEDPASGGRVVQFPSDCRDAETIEGLLNDVGEVPLPPYIERHDPSDSQRYQTRYADRPGAVAAPTAGLHFSDELLAGLQQKGVDLARITLHVGLGTFRPVETEDLTALELHSEWVDVSPAVVEAVQACRGRVIAVGTTSVRALEGAAQAHGGVLKPYTGPVDLVIQPGYQFKVIQALLTNFHLPKSSLLLLVSALIGRETLLKLYAEAIERSYRFFSYGDAMWIAAEAVLPDVQPRP
;
A
#
# COMPACT_ATOMS: atom_id res chain seq x y z
N MET A 1 14.22 2.20 26.09
CA MET A 1 15.06 2.54 24.93
C MET A 1 14.74 3.96 24.57
N ASP A 2 15.75 4.81 24.53
CA ASP A 2 15.60 6.19 24.05
C ASP A 2 15.52 6.15 22.52
N ALA A 3 14.69 7.00 21.94
CA ALA A 3 14.59 7.12 20.49
C ALA A 3 15.85 7.81 19.94
N ALA A 4 16.35 7.35 18.79
CA ALA A 4 17.39 8.03 18.04
C ALA A 4 16.77 8.85 16.90
N HIS A 5 17.37 9.99 16.58
CA HIS A 5 16.93 10.88 15.51
C HIS A 5 17.99 10.95 14.43
N GLY A 6 17.58 10.71 13.19
CA GLY A 6 18.45 10.70 12.03
C GLY A 6 17.67 10.95 10.75
N GLN A 7 18.34 10.76 9.63
CA GLN A 7 17.77 10.83 8.28
C GLN A 7 17.61 9.42 7.71
N VAL A 8 16.75 9.26 6.70
CA VAL A 8 16.59 7.96 6.03
C VAL A 8 17.91 7.47 5.42
N TRP A 9 18.79 8.40 5.05
CA TRP A 9 20.14 8.08 4.59
C TRP A 9 20.97 7.27 5.59
N ASP A 10 20.72 7.45 6.89
CA ASP A 10 21.41 6.74 7.97
C ASP A 10 21.06 5.24 8.01
N LEU A 11 20.09 4.78 7.21
CA LEU A 11 19.88 3.35 6.96
C LEU A 11 21.14 2.66 6.42
N LEU A 12 22.03 3.39 5.73
CA LEU A 12 23.34 2.89 5.34
C LEU A 12 24.21 2.47 6.53
N GLU A 13 23.97 3.02 7.72
CA GLU A 13 24.67 2.63 8.96
C GLU A 13 23.89 1.55 9.72
N GLN A 14 22.55 1.62 9.69
CA GLN A 14 21.67 0.71 10.42
C GLN A 14 21.59 -0.71 9.81
N LEU A 15 21.68 -0.83 8.49
CA LEU A 15 21.60 -2.12 7.79
C LEU A 15 22.96 -2.79 7.68
N GLN A 16 23.00 -4.11 7.73
CA GLN A 16 24.23 -4.91 7.70
C GLN A 16 24.31 -5.74 6.41
N PRO A 17 25.52 -6.10 5.96
CA PRO A 17 25.67 -7.06 4.86
C PRO A 17 24.92 -8.37 5.18
N GLY A 18 24.17 -8.88 4.20
CA GLY A 18 23.32 -10.07 4.34
C GLY A 18 21.90 -9.80 4.85
N ASP A 19 21.55 -8.55 5.22
CA ASP A 19 20.16 -8.15 5.40
C ASP A 19 19.40 -8.19 4.06
N LEU A 20 18.10 -8.48 4.13
CA LEU A 20 17.19 -8.49 2.98
C LEU A 20 16.13 -7.40 3.15
N LEU A 21 16.12 -6.43 2.25
CA LEU A 21 15.03 -5.46 2.12
C LEU A 21 13.92 -6.03 1.25
N VAL A 22 12.70 -6.08 1.79
CA VAL A 22 11.51 -6.48 1.05
C VAL A 22 10.65 -5.25 0.79
N VAL A 23 10.44 -4.95 -0.49
CA VAL A 23 9.73 -3.76 -0.96
C VAL A 23 8.50 -4.13 -1.78
N ASN A 24 7.47 -3.29 -1.73
CA ASN A 24 6.30 -3.41 -2.59
C ASN A 24 6.51 -2.69 -3.92
N ASP A 25 6.62 -3.42 -5.02
CA ASP A 25 6.86 -2.90 -6.36
C ASP A 25 5.61 -2.44 -7.12
N THR A 26 4.47 -2.36 -6.42
CA THR A 26 3.23 -1.90 -7.06
C THR A 26 3.40 -0.49 -7.62
N ARG A 27 2.90 -0.31 -8.84
CA ARG A 27 2.85 0.95 -9.56
C ARG A 27 1.45 1.54 -9.46
N VAL A 28 1.41 2.84 -9.15
CA VAL A 28 0.17 3.60 -8.95
C VAL A 28 -0.41 3.95 -10.30
N LEU A 29 -1.64 3.56 -10.54
CA LEU A 29 -2.37 3.92 -11.74
C LEU A 29 -2.89 5.36 -11.63
N LYS A 30 -2.97 6.07 -12.76
CA LYS A 30 -3.73 7.33 -12.89
C LYS A 30 -5.24 7.07 -12.88
N ALA A 31 -5.71 6.44 -11.82
CA ALA A 31 -7.02 5.81 -11.76
C ALA A 31 -8.18 6.78 -11.50
N ARG A 32 -7.91 8.08 -11.27
CA ARG A 32 -8.96 9.09 -11.10
C ARG A 32 -9.37 9.64 -12.46
N LEU A 33 -10.62 9.44 -12.84
CA LEU A 33 -11.21 9.87 -14.09
C LEU A 33 -12.28 10.93 -13.85
N ALA A 34 -12.18 12.06 -14.55
CA ALA A 34 -13.30 12.98 -14.70
C ALA A 34 -14.26 12.42 -15.76
N VAL A 35 -15.55 12.34 -15.43
CA VAL A 35 -16.59 11.83 -16.34
C VAL A 35 -17.79 12.77 -16.39
N ARG A 36 -18.39 12.91 -17.58
CA ARG A 36 -19.66 13.59 -17.79
C ARG A 36 -20.79 12.60 -17.85
N ARG A 37 -21.83 12.86 -17.07
CA ARG A 37 -23.11 12.12 -17.13
C ARG A 37 -23.93 12.61 -18.33
N SER A 38 -24.86 11.80 -18.84
CA SER A 38 -25.72 12.19 -19.98
C SER A 38 -26.50 13.49 -19.75
N GLY A 39 -26.80 13.85 -18.49
CA GLY A 39 -27.40 15.12 -18.11
C GLY A 39 -26.44 16.32 -18.00
N GLY A 40 -25.20 16.19 -18.50
CA GLY A 40 -24.20 17.27 -18.61
C GLY A 40 -23.34 17.53 -17.37
N GLY A 41 -23.72 17.00 -16.20
CA GLY A 41 -22.99 17.25 -14.95
C GLY A 41 -21.73 16.40 -14.79
N LEU A 42 -20.64 17.05 -14.37
CA LEU A 42 -19.36 16.43 -14.06
C LEU A 42 -19.45 15.52 -12.83
N SER A 43 -18.68 14.44 -12.83
CA SER A 43 -18.52 13.51 -11.73
C SER A 43 -17.15 12.83 -11.84
N GLU A 44 -16.75 12.08 -10.82
CA GLU A 44 -15.45 11.40 -10.76
C GLU A 44 -15.67 9.89 -10.62
N LEU A 45 -14.87 9.12 -11.36
CA LEU A 45 -14.68 7.69 -11.14
C LEU A 45 -13.26 7.44 -10.64
N LEU A 46 -13.11 6.66 -9.58
CA LEU A 46 -11.83 6.12 -9.16
C LEU A 46 -11.81 4.63 -9.48
N VAL A 47 -11.04 4.25 -10.48
CA VAL A 47 -10.92 2.88 -11.01
C VAL A 47 -10.13 2.01 -10.02
N LEU A 48 -10.68 0.87 -9.58
CA LEU A 48 -10.08 0.06 -8.51
C LEU A 48 -9.54 -1.28 -9.02
N GLU A 49 -10.45 -2.19 -9.36
CA GLU A 49 -10.11 -3.58 -9.63
C GLU A 49 -10.86 -4.11 -10.86
N PRO A 50 -10.20 -4.93 -11.69
CA PRO A 50 -10.85 -5.56 -12.82
C PRO A 50 -11.86 -6.61 -12.32
N ARG A 51 -12.99 -6.70 -13.03
CA ARG A 51 -14.03 -7.71 -12.87
C ARG A 51 -14.14 -8.61 -14.11
N GLY A 52 -13.13 -8.57 -14.99
CA GLY A 52 -13.07 -9.28 -16.25
C GLY A 52 -13.94 -8.63 -17.35
N GLU A 53 -13.70 -9.02 -18.61
CA GLU A 53 -14.52 -8.58 -19.77
C GLU A 53 -14.65 -7.06 -19.93
N GLY A 54 -13.61 -6.30 -19.56
CA GLY A 54 -13.63 -4.83 -19.61
C GLY A 54 -14.44 -4.17 -18.49
N ARG A 55 -14.89 -4.94 -17.49
CA ARG A 55 -15.63 -4.43 -16.33
C ARG A 55 -14.66 -4.07 -15.22
N TRP A 56 -14.90 -2.95 -14.58
CA TRP A 56 -14.10 -2.45 -13.48
C TRP A 56 -14.98 -2.05 -12.32
N LEU A 57 -14.56 -2.38 -11.10
CA LEU A 57 -15.10 -1.74 -9.92
C LEU A 57 -14.53 -0.32 -9.83
N CYS A 58 -15.41 0.66 -9.65
CA CYS A 58 -15.02 2.06 -9.46
C CYS A 58 -15.74 2.65 -8.24
N LEU A 59 -15.10 3.58 -7.53
CA LEU A 59 -15.85 4.50 -6.66
C LEU A 59 -16.31 5.71 -7.45
N ALA A 60 -17.60 6.02 -7.33
CA ALA A 60 -18.20 7.17 -7.98
C ALA A 60 -18.35 8.34 -6.99
N ARG A 61 -18.00 9.55 -7.41
CA ARG A 61 -18.27 10.79 -6.66
C ARG A 61 -19.07 11.77 -7.53
N PRO A 62 -20.33 12.10 -7.16
CA PRO A 62 -21.15 11.48 -6.11
C PRO A 62 -21.84 10.18 -6.59
N ALA A 63 -21.69 9.08 -5.84
CA ALA A 63 -22.21 7.76 -6.20
C ALA A 63 -23.73 7.71 -6.50
N LYS A 64 -24.53 8.48 -5.76
CA LYS A 64 -26.00 8.55 -5.93
C LYS A 64 -26.44 9.04 -7.32
N ARG A 65 -25.53 9.65 -8.09
CA ARG A 65 -25.79 10.22 -9.43
C ARG A 65 -25.31 9.34 -10.59
N MET A 66 -24.86 8.12 -10.30
CA MET A 66 -24.48 7.11 -11.30
C MET A 66 -25.24 5.82 -10.99
N ARG A 67 -26.31 5.56 -11.71
CA ARG A 67 -27.19 4.40 -11.52
C ARG A 67 -26.91 3.35 -12.60
N PRO A 68 -27.22 2.06 -12.35
CA PRO A 68 -27.21 1.06 -13.40
C PRO A 68 -27.99 1.51 -14.64
N GLY A 69 -27.38 1.37 -15.81
CA GLY A 69 -27.89 1.84 -17.10
C GLY A 69 -27.43 3.25 -17.51
N ASP A 70 -26.82 4.03 -16.61
CA ASP A 70 -26.32 5.37 -16.97
C ASP A 70 -25.13 5.27 -17.93
N SER A 71 -25.17 6.10 -18.98
CA SER A 71 -24.04 6.32 -19.89
C SER A 71 -23.21 7.51 -19.41
N LEU A 72 -21.90 7.31 -19.36
CA LEU A 72 -20.91 8.29 -19.00
C LEU A 72 -19.98 8.52 -20.19
N THR A 73 -19.37 9.68 -20.26
CA THR A 73 -18.28 9.99 -21.20
C THR A 73 -17.08 10.46 -20.40
N ILE A 74 -15.89 9.92 -20.67
CA ILE A 74 -14.66 10.45 -20.05
C ILE A 74 -14.49 11.90 -20.52
N ASP A 75 -14.34 12.82 -19.56
CA ASP A 75 -14.32 14.26 -19.86
C ASP A 75 -13.19 14.60 -20.84
N GLY A 76 -13.50 15.45 -21.82
CA GLY A 76 -12.55 15.81 -22.89
C GLY A 76 -12.35 14.74 -23.97
N THR A 77 -13.09 13.62 -23.96
CA THR A 77 -12.94 12.54 -24.94
C THR A 77 -14.28 12.09 -25.55
N SER A 78 -14.23 11.19 -26.54
CA SER A 78 -15.39 10.48 -27.08
C SER A 78 -15.63 9.10 -26.45
N ILE A 79 -14.83 8.72 -25.45
CA ILE A 79 -14.87 7.38 -24.84
C ILE A 79 -16.08 7.28 -23.92
N SER A 80 -17.01 6.39 -24.25
CA SER A 80 -18.21 6.13 -23.45
C SER A 80 -18.03 4.95 -22.52
N LEU A 81 -18.53 5.10 -21.29
CA LEU A 81 -18.58 4.08 -20.26
C LEU A 81 -20.04 3.81 -19.90
N THR A 82 -20.35 2.61 -19.44
CA THR A 82 -21.71 2.26 -18.97
C THR A 82 -21.68 1.76 -17.54
N VAL A 83 -22.51 2.32 -16.67
CA VAL A 83 -22.68 1.79 -15.31
C VAL A 83 -23.52 0.53 -15.39
N LEU A 84 -22.95 -0.62 -15.06
CA LEU A 84 -23.63 -1.91 -15.16
C LEU A 84 -24.38 -2.27 -13.88
N ALA A 85 -23.76 -2.03 -12.73
CA ALA A 85 -24.32 -2.44 -11.44
C ALA A 85 -23.76 -1.58 -10.28
N GLU A 86 -24.44 -1.67 -9.14
CA GLU A 86 -23.90 -1.27 -7.85
C GLU A 86 -23.24 -2.48 -7.18
N ASP A 87 -22.05 -2.28 -6.62
CA ASP A 87 -21.35 -3.31 -5.87
C ASP A 87 -21.83 -3.26 -4.39
N PRO A 88 -22.54 -4.28 -3.90
CA PRO A 88 -23.17 -4.21 -2.58
C PRO A 88 -22.16 -4.25 -1.43
N ALA A 89 -20.97 -4.82 -1.64
CA ALA A 89 -19.93 -4.94 -0.61
C ALA A 89 -19.21 -3.61 -0.37
N SER A 90 -18.89 -2.87 -1.43
CA SER A 90 -18.12 -1.63 -1.36
C SER A 90 -18.96 -0.36 -1.48
N GLY A 91 -20.20 -0.46 -1.97
CA GLY A 91 -21.01 0.68 -2.42
C GLY A 91 -20.52 1.29 -3.74
N GLY A 92 -19.58 0.62 -4.43
CA GLY A 92 -19.01 1.07 -5.70
C GLY A 92 -19.93 0.87 -6.91
N ARG A 93 -19.40 1.14 -8.10
CA ARG A 93 -20.06 0.92 -9.38
C ARG A 93 -19.25 -0.04 -10.21
N VAL A 94 -19.89 -1.06 -10.76
CA VAL A 94 -19.31 -1.86 -11.83
C VAL A 94 -19.52 -1.08 -13.12
N VAL A 95 -18.44 -0.65 -13.75
CA VAL A 95 -18.45 0.19 -14.95
C VAL A 95 -17.84 -0.59 -16.11
N GLN A 96 -18.50 -0.58 -17.25
CA GLN A 96 -17.99 -1.12 -18.51
C GLN A 96 -17.06 -0.10 -19.16
N PHE A 97 -15.81 -0.49 -19.31
CA PHE A 97 -14.78 0.17 -20.11
C PHE A 97 -14.71 -0.46 -21.51
N PRO A 98 -13.95 0.14 -22.44
CA PRO A 98 -13.57 -0.52 -23.69
C PRO A 98 -13.11 -1.97 -23.47
N SER A 99 -13.46 -2.87 -24.40
CA SER A 99 -13.34 -4.33 -24.20
C SER A 99 -11.90 -4.83 -24.09
N ASP A 100 -10.94 -4.04 -24.55
CA ASP A 100 -9.50 -4.27 -24.44
C ASP A 100 -8.95 -3.98 -23.02
N CYS A 101 -9.62 -3.11 -22.25
CA CYS A 101 -9.25 -2.73 -20.87
C CYS A 101 -9.61 -3.83 -19.86
N ARG A 102 -8.97 -5.00 -19.95
CA ARG A 102 -9.35 -6.22 -19.20
C ARG A 102 -8.74 -6.30 -17.80
N ASP A 103 -7.59 -5.68 -17.59
CA ASP A 103 -6.76 -5.75 -16.40
C ASP A 103 -5.91 -4.47 -16.24
N ALA A 104 -5.15 -4.38 -15.15
CA ALA A 104 -4.37 -3.19 -14.81
C ALA A 104 -3.36 -2.80 -15.89
N GLU A 105 -2.78 -3.78 -16.60
CA GLU A 105 -1.81 -3.55 -17.67
C GLU A 105 -2.50 -2.98 -18.93
N THR A 106 -3.64 -3.55 -19.31
CA THR A 106 -4.34 -3.14 -20.54
C THR A 106 -5.14 -1.84 -20.39
N ILE A 107 -5.69 -1.53 -19.21
CA ILE A 107 -6.36 -0.24 -18.98
C ILE A 107 -5.39 0.92 -18.79
N GLU A 108 -4.13 0.63 -18.45
CA GLU A 108 -3.17 1.66 -18.08
C GLU A 108 -2.92 2.69 -19.19
N GLY A 109 -2.86 2.25 -20.45
CA GLY A 109 -2.68 3.18 -21.58
C GLY A 109 -3.78 4.24 -21.60
N LEU A 110 -5.04 3.83 -21.45
CA LEU A 110 -6.18 4.72 -21.33
C LEU A 110 -6.03 5.67 -20.13
N LEU A 111 -5.73 5.12 -18.94
CA LEU A 111 -5.60 5.93 -17.72
C LEU A 111 -4.44 6.93 -17.80
N ASN A 112 -3.35 6.60 -18.48
CA ASN A 112 -2.22 7.50 -18.64
C ASN A 112 -2.57 8.74 -19.45
N ASP A 113 -3.47 8.60 -20.43
CA ASP A 113 -3.90 9.67 -21.33
C ASP A 113 -4.94 10.60 -20.69
N VAL A 114 -5.87 10.04 -19.91
CA VAL A 114 -7.10 10.76 -19.49
C VAL A 114 -7.31 10.80 -17.98
N GLY A 115 -6.49 10.09 -17.21
CA GLY A 115 -6.61 9.98 -15.77
C GLY A 115 -5.59 10.80 -14.99
N GLU A 116 -5.88 10.95 -13.71
CA GLU A 116 -5.04 11.61 -12.73
C GLU A 116 -4.61 10.65 -11.61
N VAL A 117 -3.48 10.94 -10.98
CA VAL A 117 -3.02 10.17 -9.81
C VAL A 117 -3.99 10.39 -8.65
N PRO A 118 -4.57 9.32 -8.09
CA PRO A 118 -5.47 9.43 -6.94
C PRO A 118 -4.69 9.68 -5.66
N LEU A 119 -4.40 10.96 -5.36
CA LEU A 119 -3.80 11.31 -4.09
C LEU A 119 -4.79 11.09 -2.93
N PRO A 120 -4.30 10.62 -1.75
CA PRO A 120 -5.10 10.51 -0.54
C PRO A 120 -5.79 11.83 -0.17
N PRO A 121 -6.97 11.79 0.46
CA PRO A 121 -7.81 12.97 0.68
C PRO A 121 -7.20 14.03 1.60
N TYR A 122 -6.22 13.67 2.43
CA TYR A 122 -5.48 14.59 3.29
C TYR A 122 -4.35 15.35 2.57
N ILE A 123 -4.07 15.01 1.30
CA ILE A 123 -3.12 15.76 0.46
C ILE A 123 -3.92 16.82 -0.29
N GLU A 124 -4.00 18.01 0.29
CA GLU A 124 -4.82 19.10 -0.25
C GLU A 124 -4.16 19.82 -1.44
N ARG A 125 -2.83 19.80 -1.50
CA ARG A 125 -2.06 20.48 -2.56
C ARG A 125 -1.60 19.46 -3.58
N HIS A 126 -2.12 19.63 -4.80
CA HIS A 126 -1.73 18.86 -5.97
C HIS A 126 -0.68 19.64 -6.77
N ASP A 127 0.42 19.00 -7.10
CA ASP A 127 1.50 19.50 -7.95
C ASP A 127 1.62 18.63 -9.20
N PRO A 128 1.91 19.18 -10.39
CA PRO A 128 2.14 18.38 -11.60
C PRO A 128 3.19 17.26 -11.42
N SER A 129 4.19 17.49 -10.55
CA SER A 129 5.22 16.51 -10.19
C SER A 129 4.73 15.35 -9.32
N ASP A 130 3.53 15.40 -8.75
CA ASP A 130 2.97 14.30 -7.93
C ASP A 130 2.87 13.00 -8.72
N SER A 131 2.64 13.09 -10.03
CA SER A 131 2.65 11.92 -10.92
C SER A 131 3.98 11.14 -10.89
N GLN A 132 5.09 11.83 -10.65
CA GLN A 132 6.42 11.24 -10.51
C GLN A 132 6.77 10.97 -9.04
N ARG A 133 6.36 11.87 -8.12
CA ARG A 133 6.74 11.81 -6.70
C ARG A 133 5.92 10.81 -5.89
N TYR A 134 4.69 10.51 -6.31
CA TYR A 134 3.83 9.52 -5.68
C TYR A 134 4.09 8.11 -6.22
N GLN A 135 5.35 7.81 -6.50
CA GLN A 135 5.80 6.52 -7.02
C GLN A 135 7.16 6.15 -6.44
N THR A 136 7.31 4.90 -6.01
CA THR A 136 8.60 4.37 -5.55
C THR A 136 9.57 4.15 -6.71
N ARG A 137 10.87 4.21 -6.44
CA ARG A 137 11.93 4.00 -7.44
C ARG A 137 11.97 2.60 -8.04
N TYR A 138 11.42 1.62 -7.33
CA TYR A 138 11.35 0.22 -7.72
C TYR A 138 9.95 -0.20 -8.19
N ALA A 139 9.08 0.77 -8.52
CA ALA A 139 7.75 0.48 -9.03
C ALA A 139 7.78 -0.13 -10.43
N ASP A 140 7.05 -1.21 -10.62
CA ASP A 140 7.04 -1.97 -11.87
C ASP A 140 5.61 -2.42 -12.21
N ARG A 141 4.93 -3.11 -11.29
CA ARG A 141 3.68 -3.84 -11.53
C ARG A 141 2.46 -2.93 -11.38
N PRO A 142 1.74 -2.55 -12.47
CA PRO A 142 0.58 -1.66 -12.37
C PRO A 142 -0.57 -2.35 -11.62
N GLY A 143 -1.27 -1.60 -10.77
CA GLY A 143 -2.51 -2.10 -10.15
C GLY A 143 -2.92 -1.47 -8.83
N ALA A 144 -2.09 -0.61 -8.23
CA ALA A 144 -2.48 0.10 -7.01
C ALA A 144 -3.15 1.44 -7.30
N VAL A 145 -4.08 1.82 -6.44
CA VAL A 145 -4.65 3.17 -6.40
C VAL A 145 -3.97 4.06 -5.35
N ALA A 146 -2.92 3.56 -4.70
CA ALA A 146 -2.12 4.31 -3.75
C ALA A 146 -0.70 3.79 -3.65
N ALA A 147 0.23 4.69 -3.37
CA ALA A 147 1.64 4.34 -3.27
C ALA A 147 1.95 3.63 -1.94
N PRO A 148 2.90 2.68 -1.91
CA PRO A 148 3.52 2.21 -0.67
C PRO A 148 4.47 3.30 -0.14
N THR A 149 3.93 4.25 0.61
CA THR A 149 4.57 5.56 0.88
C THR A 149 5.88 5.50 1.65
N ALA A 150 6.11 4.45 2.44
CA ALA A 150 7.39 4.25 3.13
C ALA A 150 8.54 4.05 2.13
N GLY A 151 8.22 3.55 0.94
CA GLY A 151 9.16 3.37 -0.16
C GLY A 151 9.56 4.67 -0.86
N LEU A 152 8.78 5.75 -0.71
CA LEU A 152 9.06 7.04 -1.36
C LEU A 152 10.31 7.73 -0.80
N HIS A 153 10.78 7.27 0.37
CA HIS A 153 12.00 7.77 1.01
C HIS A 153 13.29 7.28 0.35
N PHE A 154 13.21 6.25 -0.50
CA PHE A 154 14.38 5.69 -1.16
C PHE A 154 14.70 6.46 -2.44
N SER A 155 15.93 6.97 -2.52
CA SER A 155 16.51 7.44 -3.78
C SER A 155 17.28 6.32 -4.48
N ASP A 156 17.59 6.53 -5.77
CA ASP A 156 18.38 5.58 -6.55
C ASP A 156 19.79 5.42 -5.94
N GLU A 157 20.36 6.50 -5.40
CA GLU A 157 21.66 6.49 -4.72
C GLU A 157 21.63 5.71 -3.40
N LEU A 158 20.55 5.83 -2.61
CA LEU A 158 20.42 5.09 -1.36
C LEU A 158 20.29 3.58 -1.64
N LEU A 159 19.47 3.20 -2.63
CA LEU A 159 19.32 1.80 -3.05
C LEU A 159 20.65 1.22 -3.55
N ALA A 160 21.38 1.98 -4.37
CA ALA A 160 22.69 1.58 -4.85
C ALA A 160 23.72 1.44 -3.71
N GLY A 161 23.72 2.36 -2.75
CA GLY A 161 24.61 2.30 -1.58
C GLY A 161 24.33 1.08 -0.69
N LEU A 162 23.06 0.74 -0.47
CA LEU A 162 22.65 -0.45 0.27
C LEU A 162 23.07 -1.74 -0.46
N GLN A 163 22.85 -1.79 -1.77
CA GLN A 163 23.28 -2.94 -2.58
C GLN A 163 24.81 -3.11 -2.57
N GLN A 164 25.57 -2.03 -2.70
CA GLN A 164 27.04 -2.06 -2.61
C GLN A 164 27.54 -2.52 -1.22
N LYS A 165 26.79 -2.21 -0.16
CA LYS A 165 27.06 -2.71 1.20
C LYS A 165 26.80 -4.22 1.35
N GLY A 166 26.09 -4.85 0.41
CA GLY A 166 25.70 -6.26 0.47
C GLY A 166 24.34 -6.47 1.13
N VAL A 167 23.45 -5.48 1.08
CA VAL A 167 22.03 -5.64 1.41
C VAL A 167 21.29 -6.09 0.16
N ASP A 168 20.58 -7.20 0.25
CA ASP A 168 19.78 -7.73 -0.86
C ASP A 168 18.41 -7.05 -0.94
N LEU A 169 17.80 -7.08 -2.13
CA LEU A 169 16.48 -6.51 -2.38
C LEU A 169 15.55 -7.56 -2.98
N ALA A 170 14.43 -7.85 -2.32
CA ALA A 170 13.33 -8.65 -2.84
C ALA A 170 12.08 -7.79 -3.08
N ARG A 171 11.35 -8.09 -4.15
CA ARG A 171 10.15 -7.35 -4.56
C ARG A 171 8.92 -8.24 -4.44
N ILE A 172 7.95 -7.78 -3.66
CA ILE A 172 6.59 -8.33 -3.65
C ILE A 172 5.68 -7.35 -4.37
N THR A 173 4.54 -7.84 -4.86
CA THR A 173 3.47 -6.95 -5.33
C THR A 173 2.31 -7.03 -4.35
N LEU A 174 1.85 -5.88 -3.85
CA LEU A 174 0.56 -5.76 -3.17
C LEU A 174 -0.18 -4.56 -3.77
N HIS A 175 -1.33 -4.83 -4.38
CA HIS A 175 -2.19 -3.78 -4.92
C HIS A 175 -2.97 -3.13 -3.79
N VAL A 176 -2.53 -1.92 -3.41
CA VAL A 176 -3.14 -1.17 -2.31
C VAL A 176 -4.52 -0.71 -2.74
N GLY A 177 -5.54 -1.21 -2.06
CA GLY A 177 -6.93 -0.80 -2.23
C GLY A 177 -7.28 0.40 -1.36
N LEU A 178 -8.45 1.00 -1.60
CA LEU A 178 -8.90 2.17 -0.81
C LEU A 178 -9.22 1.87 0.66
N GLY A 179 -9.42 0.61 1.01
CA GLY A 179 -9.62 0.18 2.39
C GLY A 179 -8.49 0.61 3.33
N THR A 180 -7.29 0.75 2.78
CA THR A 180 -6.09 1.15 3.54
C THR A 180 -6.15 2.57 4.11
N PHE A 181 -7.02 3.45 3.58
CA PHE A 181 -7.19 4.81 4.11
C PHE A 181 -8.53 5.04 4.83
N ARG A 182 -9.39 4.02 4.91
CA ARG A 182 -10.64 4.16 5.66
C ARG A 182 -10.29 4.19 7.16
N PRO A 183 -10.78 5.18 7.94
CA PRO A 183 -10.63 5.18 9.38
C PRO A 183 -11.20 3.90 9.97
N VAL A 184 -10.61 3.39 11.07
CA VAL A 184 -11.27 2.34 11.83
C VAL A 184 -12.47 2.96 12.54
N GLU A 185 -13.67 2.63 12.07
CA GLU A 185 -14.93 3.18 12.59
C GLU A 185 -15.37 2.48 13.90
N THR A 186 -14.86 1.28 14.16
CA THR A 186 -15.29 0.44 15.29
C THR A 186 -14.38 0.61 16.51
N GLU A 187 -14.97 0.79 17.70
CA GLU A 187 -14.22 0.84 18.97
C GLU A 187 -13.73 -0.53 19.42
N ASP A 188 -14.45 -1.59 19.05
CA ASP A 188 -14.03 -2.99 19.22
C ASP A 188 -13.12 -3.42 18.07
N LEU A 189 -11.83 -3.54 18.38
CA LEU A 189 -10.79 -3.95 17.43
C LEU A 189 -10.79 -5.46 17.17
N THR A 190 -11.47 -6.27 17.99
CA THR A 190 -11.48 -7.73 17.85
C THR A 190 -12.30 -8.21 16.65
N ALA A 191 -13.24 -7.38 16.18
CA ALA A 191 -14.05 -7.58 14.98
C ALA A 191 -13.59 -6.71 13.80
N LEU A 192 -12.37 -6.17 13.84
CA LEU A 192 -11.85 -5.38 12.74
C LEU A 192 -11.67 -6.28 11.52
N GLU A 193 -12.40 -6.01 10.44
CA GLU A 193 -12.21 -6.63 9.14
C GLU A 193 -11.46 -5.65 8.24
N LEU A 194 -10.35 -6.10 7.65
CA LEU A 194 -9.67 -5.34 6.61
C LEU A 194 -10.22 -5.70 5.25
N HIS A 195 -10.25 -4.70 4.36
CA HIS A 195 -10.48 -4.97 2.95
C HIS A 195 -9.37 -5.87 2.42
N SER A 196 -9.79 -6.91 1.70
CA SER A 196 -8.86 -7.81 1.04
C SER A 196 -8.03 -7.06 0.00
N GLU A 197 -6.73 -7.33 0.00
CA GLU A 197 -5.78 -6.79 -0.98
C GLU A 197 -5.17 -7.95 -1.75
N TRP A 198 -5.04 -7.78 -3.05
CA TRP A 198 -4.38 -8.78 -3.89
C TRP A 198 -2.88 -8.68 -3.72
N VAL A 199 -2.23 -9.81 -3.50
CA VAL A 199 -0.78 -9.92 -3.35
C VAL A 199 -0.20 -10.96 -4.30
N ASP A 200 1.06 -10.76 -4.64
CA ASP A 200 1.93 -11.72 -5.31
C ASP A 200 3.27 -11.80 -4.60
N VAL A 201 3.52 -12.96 -3.99
CA VAL A 201 4.79 -13.34 -3.38
C VAL A 201 5.35 -14.48 -4.20
N SER A 202 6.30 -14.16 -5.07
CA SER A 202 6.87 -15.11 -6.03
C SER A 202 7.80 -16.13 -5.35
N PRO A 203 8.08 -17.28 -5.99
CA PRO A 203 9.08 -18.23 -5.50
C PRO A 203 10.45 -17.61 -5.21
N ALA A 204 10.89 -16.67 -6.04
CA ALA A 204 12.17 -15.97 -5.85
C ALA A 204 12.21 -15.16 -4.54
N VAL A 205 11.08 -14.55 -4.13
CA VAL A 205 11.01 -13.85 -2.83
C VAL A 205 11.14 -14.84 -1.67
N VAL A 206 10.46 -15.98 -1.76
CA VAL A 206 10.53 -17.01 -0.71
C VAL A 206 11.94 -17.57 -0.58
N GLU A 207 12.60 -17.85 -1.71
CA GLU A 207 14.00 -18.28 -1.75
C GLU A 207 14.93 -17.24 -1.16
N ALA A 208 14.76 -15.95 -1.49
CA ALA A 208 15.55 -14.86 -0.93
C ALA A 208 15.37 -14.75 0.59
N VAL A 209 14.13 -14.84 1.08
CA VAL A 209 13.83 -14.83 2.52
C VAL A 209 14.48 -16.02 3.24
N GLN A 210 14.44 -17.22 2.64
CA GLN A 210 15.06 -18.42 3.21
C GLN A 210 16.59 -18.39 3.17
N ALA A 211 17.17 -17.76 2.15
CA ALA A 211 18.62 -17.61 2.00
C ALA A 211 19.21 -16.47 2.85
N CYS A 212 18.37 -15.54 3.31
CA CYS A 212 18.75 -14.38 4.12
C CYS A 212 19.54 -14.82 5.37
N ARG A 213 20.75 -14.25 5.53
CA ARG A 213 21.64 -14.52 6.67
C ARG A 213 21.60 -13.44 7.74
N GLY A 214 21.16 -12.24 7.36
CA GLY A 214 20.87 -11.13 8.25
C GLY A 214 19.38 -11.06 8.55
N ARG A 215 18.86 -9.84 8.60
CA ARG A 215 17.47 -9.56 8.95
C ARG A 215 16.58 -9.43 7.72
N VAL A 216 15.36 -9.95 7.81
CA VAL A 216 14.30 -9.67 6.82
C VAL A 216 13.56 -8.39 7.22
N ILE A 217 13.78 -7.34 6.43
CA ILE A 217 13.36 -5.97 6.71
C ILE A 217 12.25 -5.59 5.75
N ALA A 218 11.06 -5.30 6.26
CA ALA A 218 9.98 -4.77 5.45
C ALA A 218 10.12 -3.26 5.25
N VAL A 219 9.94 -2.80 4.02
CA VAL A 219 9.71 -1.39 3.70
C VAL A 219 8.22 -1.18 3.52
N GLY A 220 7.59 -0.58 4.52
CA GLY A 220 6.17 -0.31 4.57
C GLY A 220 5.34 -1.46 5.13
N THR A 221 4.22 -1.08 5.75
CA THR A 221 3.22 -2.02 6.31
C THR A 221 2.56 -2.92 5.27
N THR A 222 2.53 -2.51 4.00
CA THR A 222 2.04 -3.33 2.88
C THR A 222 2.95 -4.53 2.63
N SER A 223 4.28 -4.34 2.65
CA SER A 223 5.25 -5.43 2.56
C SER A 223 5.13 -6.41 3.73
N VAL A 224 4.86 -5.90 4.94
CA VAL A 224 4.56 -6.74 6.12
C VAL A 224 3.31 -7.58 5.86
N ARG A 225 2.19 -6.95 5.48
CA ARG A 225 0.91 -7.66 5.24
C ARG A 225 1.02 -8.69 4.11
N ALA A 226 1.79 -8.40 3.05
CA ALA A 226 1.99 -9.33 1.96
C ALA A 226 2.71 -10.61 2.43
N LEU A 227 3.85 -10.48 3.12
CA LEU A 227 4.63 -11.63 3.58
C LEU A 227 3.94 -12.39 4.71
N GLU A 228 3.43 -11.68 5.71
CA GLU A 228 2.73 -12.28 6.84
C GLU A 228 1.39 -12.92 6.40
N GLY A 229 0.66 -12.29 5.48
CA GLY A 229 -0.56 -12.82 4.88
C GLY A 229 -0.29 -14.09 4.06
N ALA A 230 0.76 -14.08 3.22
CA ALA A 230 1.19 -15.26 2.47
C ALA A 230 1.60 -16.41 3.40
N ALA A 231 2.27 -16.12 4.52
CA ALA A 231 2.61 -17.11 5.54
C ALA A 231 1.36 -17.64 6.25
N GLN A 232 0.43 -16.76 6.65
CA GLN A 232 -0.83 -17.13 7.31
C GLN A 232 -1.68 -18.05 6.44
N ALA A 233 -1.79 -17.77 5.14
CA ALA A 233 -2.49 -18.61 4.16
C ALA A 233 -1.95 -20.05 4.11
N HIS A 234 -0.72 -20.26 4.59
CA HIS A 234 -0.02 -21.55 4.61
C HIS A 234 0.33 -22.02 6.03
N GLY A 235 -0.48 -21.66 7.02
CA GLY A 235 -0.33 -22.15 8.40
C GLY A 235 0.89 -21.58 9.13
N GLY A 236 1.31 -20.37 8.76
CA GLY A 236 2.44 -19.65 9.36
C GLY A 236 3.80 -19.93 8.71
N VAL A 237 3.82 -20.61 7.56
CA VAL A 237 5.05 -20.88 6.78
C VAL A 237 5.01 -20.08 5.50
N LEU A 238 6.02 -19.24 5.24
CA LEU A 238 6.10 -18.49 3.99
C LEU A 238 6.26 -19.45 2.79
N LYS A 239 5.33 -19.37 1.85
CA LYS A 239 5.32 -20.10 0.57
C LYS A 239 4.90 -19.16 -0.56
N PRO A 240 5.20 -19.51 -1.83
CA PRO A 240 4.74 -18.72 -2.96
C PRO A 240 3.22 -18.59 -2.89
N TYR A 241 2.73 -17.37 -3.06
CA TYR A 241 1.31 -17.07 -2.89
C TYR A 241 0.89 -15.93 -3.81
N THR A 242 -0.18 -16.17 -4.55
CA THR A 242 -0.85 -15.16 -5.37
C THR A 242 -2.33 -15.18 -5.03
N GLY A 243 -2.89 -14.07 -4.58
CA GLY A 243 -4.29 -14.04 -4.20
C GLY A 243 -4.67 -12.97 -3.19
N PRO A 244 -5.91 -12.99 -2.71
CA PRO A 244 -6.42 -12.06 -1.71
C PRO A 244 -5.82 -12.32 -0.31
N VAL A 245 -5.38 -11.27 0.38
CA VAL A 245 -5.08 -11.30 1.82
C VAL A 245 -5.85 -10.22 2.55
N ASP A 246 -6.42 -10.57 3.69
CA ASP A 246 -7.21 -9.72 4.58
C ASP A 246 -6.64 -9.72 6.02
N LEU A 247 -5.39 -10.15 6.18
CA LEU A 247 -4.71 -10.29 7.46
C LEU A 247 -4.73 -8.99 8.27
N VAL A 248 -5.32 -9.07 9.46
CA VAL A 248 -5.32 -8.02 10.48
C VAL A 248 -4.22 -8.30 11.50
N ILE A 249 -3.18 -7.48 11.47
CA ILE A 249 -2.08 -7.56 12.43
C ILE A 249 -2.39 -6.63 13.60
N GLN A 250 -2.59 -7.22 14.77
CA GLN A 250 -2.94 -6.53 16.01
C GLN A 250 -2.09 -7.05 17.19
N PRO A 251 -2.03 -6.34 18.33
CA PRO A 251 -1.26 -6.80 19.50
C PRO A 251 -1.53 -8.26 19.86
N GLY A 252 -0.46 -9.03 20.06
CA GLY A 252 -0.50 -10.48 20.27
C GLY A 252 -0.28 -11.32 19.00
N TYR A 253 -0.20 -10.69 17.82
CA TYR A 253 0.21 -11.38 16.58
C TYR A 253 1.66 -11.86 16.66
N GLN A 254 1.93 -13.08 16.19
CA GLN A 254 3.29 -13.62 16.08
C GLN A 254 3.77 -13.49 14.64
N PHE A 255 4.76 -12.64 14.41
CA PHE A 255 5.38 -12.46 13.12
C PHE A 255 6.12 -13.73 12.70
N LYS A 256 5.97 -14.10 11.43
CA LYS A 256 6.57 -15.31 10.86
C LYS A 256 7.77 -15.02 9.98
N VAL A 257 7.85 -13.79 9.46
CA VAL A 257 8.86 -13.41 8.48
C VAL A 257 9.58 -12.14 8.91
N ILE A 258 8.84 -11.10 9.28
CA ILE A 258 9.41 -9.76 9.44
C ILE A 258 10.14 -9.59 10.77
N GLN A 259 11.34 -9.01 10.70
CA GLN A 259 12.20 -8.79 11.87
C GLN A 259 12.48 -7.30 12.12
N ALA A 260 12.33 -6.45 11.10
CA ALA A 260 12.46 -5.00 11.22
C ALA A 260 11.56 -4.31 10.18
N LEU A 261 11.24 -3.04 10.44
CA LEU A 261 10.26 -2.29 9.66
C LEU A 261 10.70 -0.84 9.47
N LEU A 262 10.76 -0.39 8.22
CA LEU A 262 10.71 1.04 7.90
C LEU A 262 9.27 1.41 7.53
N THR A 263 8.69 2.40 8.20
CA THR A 263 7.32 2.85 7.91
C THR A 263 7.16 4.36 8.07
N ASN A 264 6.05 4.96 7.63
CA ASN A 264 5.70 6.34 7.94
C ASN A 264 5.11 6.47 9.35
N PHE A 265 4.90 7.70 9.80
CA PHE A 265 3.97 7.98 10.91
C PHE A 265 2.52 7.95 10.40
N HIS A 266 1.66 7.17 11.05
CA HIS A 266 0.31 6.85 10.62
C HIS A 266 -0.75 7.69 11.35
N LEU A 267 -1.96 7.74 10.78
CA LEU A 267 -3.11 8.39 11.41
C LEU A 267 -3.49 7.68 12.73
N PRO A 268 -3.90 8.44 13.75
CA PRO A 268 -4.58 7.87 14.92
C PRO A 268 -5.77 7.01 14.48
N LYS A 269 -6.04 5.92 15.20
CA LYS A 269 -7.14 4.99 14.91
C LYS A 269 -7.09 4.41 13.49
N SER A 270 -5.90 4.10 12.99
CA SER A 270 -5.70 3.36 11.73
C SER A 270 -5.25 1.93 12.00
N SER A 271 -5.61 1.00 11.12
CA SER A 271 -5.12 -0.38 11.16
C SER A 271 -3.60 -0.48 11.02
N LEU A 272 -2.98 0.46 10.32
CA LEU A 272 -1.52 0.57 10.20
C LEU A 272 -0.86 0.84 11.56
N LEU A 273 -1.50 1.66 12.41
CA LEU A 273 -1.02 1.92 13.77
C LEU A 273 -1.15 0.68 14.67
N LEU A 274 -2.18 -0.15 14.47
CA LEU A 274 -2.34 -1.43 15.18
C LEU A 274 -1.22 -2.41 14.82
N LEU A 275 -0.87 -2.51 13.53
CA LEU A 275 0.24 -3.34 13.06
C LEU A 275 1.55 -2.93 13.73
N VAL A 276 1.85 -1.62 13.72
CA VAL A 276 3.05 -1.10 14.39
C VAL A 276 2.99 -1.37 15.90
N SER A 277 1.82 -1.19 16.53
CA SER A 277 1.62 -1.49 17.96
C SER A 277 1.81 -2.97 18.27
N ALA A 278 1.50 -3.88 17.34
CA ALA A 278 1.73 -5.30 17.50
C ALA A 278 3.22 -5.64 17.49
N LEU A 279 4.03 -4.85 16.78
CA LEU A 279 5.46 -5.06 16.61
C LEU A 279 6.28 -4.56 17.80
N ILE A 280 5.99 -3.34 18.30
CA ILE A 280 6.82 -2.68 19.35
C ILE A 280 6.09 -2.42 20.67
N GLY A 281 4.82 -2.79 20.75
CA GLY A 281 3.96 -2.55 21.91
C GLY A 281 3.38 -1.14 21.94
N ARG A 282 2.20 -1.03 22.54
CA ARG A 282 1.41 0.22 22.58
C ARG A 282 2.13 1.34 23.33
N GLU A 283 2.75 1.04 24.47
CA GLU A 283 3.40 2.07 25.28
C GLU A 283 4.60 2.70 24.57
N THR A 284 5.44 1.88 23.96
CA THR A 284 6.58 2.34 23.15
C THR A 284 6.10 3.20 21.99
N LEU A 285 5.08 2.73 21.26
CA LEU A 285 4.52 3.47 20.13
C LEU A 285 4.00 4.85 20.53
N LEU A 286 3.24 4.94 21.63
CA LEU A 286 2.71 6.23 22.10
C LEU A 286 3.80 7.19 22.55
N LYS A 287 4.87 6.69 23.18
CA LYS A 287 6.04 7.50 23.54
C LYS A 287 6.74 8.06 22.30
N LEU A 288 6.98 7.21 21.30
CA LEU A 288 7.59 7.62 20.03
C LEU A 288 6.75 8.67 19.29
N TYR A 289 5.42 8.51 19.28
CA TYR A 289 4.53 9.48 18.64
C TYR A 289 4.49 10.81 19.39
N ALA A 290 4.49 10.78 20.73
CA ALA A 290 4.56 11.99 21.54
C ALA A 290 5.86 12.77 21.28
N GLU A 291 7.00 12.07 21.26
CA GLU A 291 8.30 12.68 20.96
C GLU A 291 8.38 13.19 19.51
N ALA A 292 7.84 12.45 18.54
CA ALA A 292 7.77 12.89 17.14
C ALA A 292 6.94 14.18 17.00
N ILE A 293 5.82 14.30 17.72
CA ILE A 293 4.99 15.52 17.75
C ILE A 293 5.77 16.67 18.40
N GLU A 294 6.40 16.45 19.56
CA GLU A 294 7.19 17.46 20.27
C GLU A 294 8.32 18.02 19.39
N ARG A 295 8.96 17.14 18.60
CA ARG A 295 10.04 17.49 17.68
C ARG A 295 9.58 17.94 16.28
N SER A 296 8.27 18.10 16.08
CA SER A 296 7.69 18.55 14.81
C SER A 296 8.04 17.68 13.59
N TYR A 297 8.09 16.36 13.79
CA TYR A 297 8.14 15.42 12.67
C TYR A 297 6.89 15.59 11.80
N ARG A 298 7.06 15.36 10.51
CA ARG A 298 5.99 15.39 9.51
C ARG A 298 5.35 14.00 9.44
N PHE A 299 4.02 13.95 9.42
CA PHE A 299 3.26 12.68 9.44
C PHE A 299 2.71 12.33 8.05
N PHE A 300 2.23 11.09 7.89
CA PHE A 300 1.52 10.57 6.71
C PHE A 300 2.39 10.34 5.47
N SER A 301 1.74 10.28 4.29
CA SER A 301 2.34 9.83 3.02
C SER A 301 3.64 10.55 2.63
N TYR A 302 3.67 11.88 2.76
CA TYR A 302 4.83 12.72 2.43
C TYR A 302 5.58 13.22 3.68
N GLY A 303 5.27 12.62 4.84
CA GLY A 303 5.92 12.94 6.10
C GLY A 303 7.30 12.31 6.20
N ASP A 304 7.80 12.18 7.43
CA ASP A 304 9.04 11.51 7.77
C ASP A 304 8.83 9.99 7.93
N ALA A 305 9.94 9.27 8.10
CA ALA A 305 9.95 7.83 8.32
C ALA A 305 10.28 7.48 9.79
N MET A 306 9.86 6.29 10.19
CA MET A 306 10.20 5.64 11.44
C MET A 306 10.87 4.32 11.13
N TRP A 307 12.09 4.15 11.65
CA TRP A 307 12.86 2.91 11.60
C TRP A 307 12.65 2.12 12.88
N ILE A 308 12.18 0.88 12.74
CA ILE A 308 12.03 -0.09 13.83
C ILE A 308 13.06 -1.18 13.59
N ALA A 309 14.15 -1.10 14.35
CA ALA A 309 15.21 -2.11 14.35
C ALA A 309 14.73 -3.41 15.02
N ALA A 310 15.41 -4.52 14.72
CA ALA A 310 15.04 -5.84 15.27
C ALA A 310 15.10 -5.89 16.80
N GLU A 311 16.00 -5.12 17.39
CA GLU A 311 16.18 -5.00 18.84
C GLU A 311 15.00 -4.27 19.51
N ALA A 312 14.24 -3.48 18.76
CA ALA A 312 13.05 -2.78 19.23
C ALA A 312 11.76 -3.62 19.10
N VAL A 313 11.80 -4.73 18.36
CA VAL A 313 10.65 -5.64 18.21
C VAL A 313 10.46 -6.44 19.49
N LEU A 314 9.20 -6.58 19.94
CA LEU A 314 8.86 -7.32 21.14
C LEU A 314 9.40 -8.77 21.07
N PRO A 315 10.14 -9.27 22.08
CA PRO A 315 10.79 -10.58 22.01
C PRO A 315 9.82 -11.76 21.79
N ASP A 316 8.58 -11.65 22.25
CA ASP A 316 7.55 -12.68 22.17
C ASP A 316 6.81 -12.73 20.83
N VAL A 317 6.98 -11.69 19.98
CA VAL A 317 6.34 -11.60 18.67
C VAL A 317 7.30 -11.89 17.51
N GLN A 318 8.61 -11.97 17.76
CA GLN A 318 9.62 -12.22 16.72
C GLN A 318 9.43 -13.60 16.05
N PRO A 319 9.83 -13.73 14.77
CA PRO A 319 9.91 -15.04 14.12
C PRO A 319 10.77 -16.00 14.93
N ARG A 320 10.27 -17.22 15.13
CA ARG A 320 11.07 -18.28 15.76
C ARG A 320 12.03 -18.86 14.71
N PRO A 321 13.26 -19.20 15.11
CA PRO A 321 14.20 -19.92 14.24
C PRO A 321 13.67 -21.30 13.87
#